data_AF-A0A947G7S3-F1
#
_entry.id   AF-A0A947G7S3-F1
#
_cell.length_a   1.000
_cell.length_b   1.000
_cell.length_c   1.000
_cell.angle_alpha   90.00
_cell.angle_beta   90.00
_cell.angle_gamma   90.00
#
_symmetry.space_group_name_H-M   'P 1'
#
loop_
_entity.id
_entity.type
_entity.pdbx_description
1 polymer ?
#
loop_
_entity_poly.entity_id
_entity_poly.type
_entity_poly.pdbx_seq_one_letter_code
_entity_poly.pdbx_strand_id
1 'polypeptide(L)'
;MSGKNSFTIIGEFFPEVYPAFRSRKWARGEEDPLTTEMRLFSACLRWAYRRILKEASRSEIKKQGQDLFGLHSRSVDDARLKAQGMIDAQKELLELEIETTEAKLRRARKKLAWAMKKRSRAEKNGLPKDELRALDRTVRARQARVSALEQKLNELREHKENGTVPPVIFGGRKLWRKVRKGKASRDEWRAARKNRLYARGDRTKGGNPNMKITFDGHEFRMAVTISHLSEPTGVDVLGRPIMRRAPRVLGRLWIPEKHRARLLGWLAEKRAYTVELIRGLDGRFRVHIALELDERPEPDLSRGVLAVDTNPDGLGIANVSSHGLPEPWPKGFRIPYPKNLANTTGSFKSSCIRRAFCISGSPNSRTLPGSGAGISSASWPRWSWTSPKLSENP
;
A
#
# COMPACT_ATOMS: atom_id res chain seq x y z
N MET A 1 -11.11 -11.75 -7.63
CA MET A 1 -10.18 -12.59 -6.85
C MET A 1 -10.29 -12.17 -5.40
N SER A 2 -10.45 -13.13 -4.46
CA SER A 2 -10.33 -12.87 -3.03
C SER A 2 -9.03 -12.09 -2.78
N GLY A 3 -9.14 -10.89 -2.23
CA GLY A 3 -7.99 -10.03 -1.99
C GLY A 3 -7.03 -10.77 -1.07
N LYS A 4 -5.87 -11.20 -1.58
CA LYS A 4 -4.85 -11.89 -0.79
C LYS A 4 -4.59 -11.09 0.48
N ASN A 5 -5.00 -11.67 1.62
CA ASN A 5 -4.84 -11.01 2.91
C ASN A 5 -3.33 -10.92 3.17
N SER A 6 -2.79 -9.71 3.19
CA SER A 6 -1.35 -9.49 3.30
C SER A 6 -1.05 -8.47 4.38
N PHE A 7 -0.02 -8.76 5.17
CA PHE A 7 0.47 -7.87 6.21
C PHE A 7 1.79 -7.27 5.76
N THR A 8 1.86 -5.95 5.67
CA THR A 8 3.08 -5.25 5.24
C THR A 8 3.81 -4.64 6.43
N ILE A 9 5.06 -5.06 6.63
CA ILE A 9 6.00 -4.43 7.56
C ILE A 9 6.81 -3.39 6.78
N ILE A 10 6.93 -2.18 7.31
CA ILE A 10 7.78 -1.14 6.73
C ILE A 10 9.01 -0.98 7.63
N GLY A 11 10.17 -1.23 7.06
CA GLY A 11 11.48 -1.03 7.67
C GLY A 11 12.37 -0.13 6.84
N GLU A 12 13.65 -0.08 7.21
CA GLU A 12 14.66 0.72 6.52
C GLU A 12 15.97 -0.05 6.36
N PHE A 13 16.52 0.00 5.15
CA PHE A 13 17.76 -0.66 4.80
C PHE A 13 18.93 0.34 4.76
N PHE A 14 20.01 -0.03 5.42
CA PHE A 14 21.26 0.71 5.48
C PHE A 14 22.33 -0.12 4.77
N PRO A 15 22.52 0.07 3.45
CA PRO A 15 23.54 -0.67 2.72
C PRO A 15 24.94 -0.26 3.20
N GLU A 16 25.79 -1.25 3.46
CA GLU A 16 27.10 -1.07 4.09
C GLU A 16 28.23 -1.65 3.23
N VAL A 17 28.01 -2.86 2.71
CA VAL A 17 29.00 -3.57 1.90
C VAL A 17 28.49 -3.65 0.47
N TYR A 18 29.23 -3.03 -0.44
CA TYR A 18 28.94 -3.04 -1.87
C TYR A 18 29.93 -3.94 -2.62
N PRO A 19 29.52 -4.51 -3.77
CA PRO A 19 30.48 -5.11 -4.70
C PRO A 19 31.58 -4.11 -5.07
N ALA A 20 32.84 -4.54 -5.06
CA ALA A 20 34.00 -3.69 -5.32
C ALA A 20 34.06 -3.15 -6.76
N PHE A 21 33.32 -3.76 -7.68
CA PHE A 21 33.32 -3.39 -9.09
C PHE A 21 31.94 -2.95 -9.58
N ARG A 22 31.93 -2.13 -10.63
CA ARG A 22 30.75 -1.68 -11.35
C ARG A 22 30.75 -2.24 -12.77
N SER A 23 29.57 -2.49 -13.33
CA SER A 23 29.47 -2.98 -14.71
C SER A 23 29.82 -1.87 -15.70
N ARG A 24 30.80 -2.10 -16.58
CA ARG A 24 31.12 -1.16 -17.67
C ARG A 24 29.95 -1.00 -18.66
N LYS A 25 29.19 -2.06 -18.90
CA LYS A 25 28.05 -2.08 -19.83
C LYS A 25 26.83 -1.37 -19.27
N TRP A 26 26.56 -1.57 -17.98
CA TRP A 26 25.26 -1.19 -17.40
C TRP A 26 25.31 0.02 -16.47
N ALA A 27 26.44 0.32 -15.83
CA ALA A 27 26.56 1.48 -14.95
C ALA A 27 26.48 2.79 -15.73
N ARG A 28 26.06 3.87 -15.08
CA ARG A 28 25.98 5.20 -15.67
C ARG A 28 26.49 6.24 -14.67
N GLY A 29 27.51 7.00 -15.06
CA GLY A 29 28.16 7.97 -14.18
C GLY A 29 28.56 7.34 -12.84
N GLU A 30 28.25 8.04 -11.75
CA GLU A 30 28.57 7.61 -10.38
C GLU A 30 27.51 6.71 -9.71
N GLU A 31 26.66 6.05 -10.49
CA GLU A 31 25.69 5.10 -9.91
C GLU A 31 26.41 3.93 -9.23
N ASP A 32 26.13 3.72 -7.95
CA ASP A 32 26.54 2.51 -7.23
C ASP A 32 25.82 1.25 -7.79
N PRO A 33 26.33 0.04 -7.49
CA PRO A 33 25.71 -1.19 -7.96
C PRO A 33 24.23 -1.36 -7.60
N LEU A 34 23.79 -0.95 -6.40
CA LEU A 34 22.38 -1.06 -6.01
C LEU A 34 21.51 -0.09 -6.82
N THR A 35 21.94 1.17 -6.95
CA THR A 35 21.22 2.17 -7.75
C THR A 35 21.15 1.77 -9.23
N THR A 36 22.20 1.14 -9.76
CA THR A 36 22.21 0.57 -11.12
C THR A 36 21.16 -0.54 -11.26
N GLU A 37 21.14 -1.51 -10.34
CA GLU A 37 20.14 -2.59 -10.31
C GLU A 37 18.70 -2.04 -10.25
N MET A 38 18.44 -1.08 -9.37
CA MET A 38 17.13 -0.44 -9.23
C MET A 38 16.69 0.28 -10.53
N ARG A 39 17.62 0.97 -11.20
CA ARG A 39 17.33 1.62 -12.49
C ARG A 39 17.00 0.62 -13.57
N LEU A 40 17.78 -0.45 -13.70
CA LEU A 40 17.57 -1.52 -14.69
C LEU A 40 16.25 -2.22 -14.43
N PHE A 41 15.96 -2.61 -13.18
CA PHE A 41 14.68 -3.20 -12.78
C PHE A 41 13.51 -2.28 -13.11
N SER A 42 13.60 -1.00 -12.73
CA SER A 42 12.54 -0.03 -13.01
C SER A 42 12.34 0.21 -14.51
N ALA A 43 13.40 0.14 -15.32
CA ALA A 43 13.31 0.20 -16.77
C ALA A 43 12.64 -1.05 -17.36
N CYS A 44 13.05 -2.23 -16.89
CA CYS A 44 12.46 -3.52 -17.25
C CYS A 44 10.98 -3.58 -16.93
N LEU A 45 10.56 -3.11 -15.76
CA LEU A 45 9.15 -3.06 -15.35
C LEU A 45 8.32 -2.22 -16.32
N ARG A 46 8.78 -1.01 -16.67
CA ARG A 46 8.07 -0.14 -17.62
C ARG A 46 7.99 -0.72 -19.02
N TRP A 47 9.08 -1.35 -19.43
CA TRP A 47 9.15 -2.02 -20.72
C TRP A 47 8.20 -3.23 -20.75
N ALA A 48 8.23 -4.08 -19.73
CA ALA A 48 7.34 -5.23 -19.58
C ALA A 48 5.87 -4.81 -19.55
N TYR A 49 5.52 -3.73 -18.85
CA TYR A 49 4.17 -3.16 -18.86
C TYR A 49 3.68 -2.87 -20.29
N ARG A 50 4.50 -2.22 -21.12
CA ARG A 50 4.16 -1.94 -22.52
C ARG A 50 4.07 -3.21 -23.37
N ARG A 51 4.87 -4.23 -23.07
CA ARG A 51 4.86 -5.52 -23.77
C ARG A 51 3.60 -6.33 -23.44
N ILE A 52 3.18 -6.34 -22.17
CA ILE A 52 1.93 -7.00 -21.74
C ILE A 52 0.72 -6.34 -22.43
N LEU A 53 0.70 -5.02 -22.55
CA LEU A 53 -0.37 -4.32 -23.30
C LEU A 53 -0.38 -4.62 -24.81
N LYS A 54 0.70 -5.18 -25.35
CA LYS A 54 0.80 -5.69 -26.73
C LYS A 54 0.71 -7.22 -26.78
N GLU A 55 0.20 -7.83 -25.71
CA GLU A 55 -0.06 -9.27 -25.60
C GLU A 55 1.19 -10.15 -25.77
N ALA A 56 2.39 -9.60 -25.55
CA ALA A 56 3.63 -10.36 -25.63
C ALA A 56 3.66 -11.46 -24.56
N SER A 57 4.12 -12.65 -24.96
CA SER A 57 4.16 -13.81 -24.09
C SER A 57 5.15 -13.63 -22.93
N ARG A 58 4.95 -14.38 -21.85
CA ARG A 58 5.90 -14.42 -20.73
C ARG A 58 7.31 -14.82 -21.19
N SER A 59 7.42 -15.78 -22.10
CA SER A 59 8.71 -16.30 -22.57
C SER A 59 9.49 -15.21 -23.33
N GLU A 60 8.83 -14.47 -24.21
CA GLU A 60 9.43 -13.38 -24.97
C GLU A 60 9.89 -12.24 -24.05
N ILE A 61 9.03 -11.80 -23.13
CA ILE A 61 9.36 -10.75 -22.16
C ILE A 61 10.57 -11.18 -21.32
N LYS A 62 10.60 -12.45 -20.90
CA LYS A 62 11.69 -13.00 -20.10
C LYS A 62 13.00 -13.07 -20.86
N LYS A 63 13.01 -13.55 -22.10
CA LYS A 63 14.22 -13.65 -22.92
C LYS A 63 14.76 -12.25 -23.24
N GLN A 64 13.96 -11.42 -23.91
CA GLN A 64 14.37 -10.08 -24.32
C GLN A 64 14.70 -9.17 -23.13
N GLY A 65 13.98 -9.32 -22.00
CA GLY A 65 14.23 -8.52 -20.81
C GLY A 65 15.60 -8.80 -20.16
N GLN A 66 16.07 -10.05 -20.21
CA GLN A 66 17.40 -10.37 -19.70
C GLN A 66 18.48 -9.70 -20.56
N ASP A 67 18.34 -9.80 -21.88
CA ASP A 67 19.30 -9.24 -22.84
C ASP A 67 19.35 -7.70 -22.79
N LEU A 68 18.17 -7.06 -22.70
CA LEU A 68 18.04 -5.59 -22.71
C LEU A 68 18.46 -4.91 -21.41
N PHE A 69 18.32 -5.58 -20.28
CA PHE A 69 18.52 -4.96 -18.96
C PHE A 69 19.63 -5.61 -18.13
N GLY A 70 20.24 -6.70 -18.60
CA GLY A 70 21.28 -7.43 -17.87
C GLY A 70 20.77 -8.10 -16.59
N LEU A 71 19.45 -8.15 -16.39
CA LEU A 71 18.86 -8.73 -15.20
C LEU A 71 18.78 -10.25 -15.36
N HIS A 72 18.93 -11.01 -14.28
CA HIS A 72 18.71 -12.45 -14.37
C HIS A 72 17.21 -12.77 -14.55
N SER A 73 16.93 -13.97 -15.07
CA SER A 73 15.59 -14.48 -15.40
C SER A 73 14.50 -14.20 -14.34
N ARG A 74 14.83 -14.36 -13.04
CA ARG A 74 13.89 -14.13 -11.93
C ARG A 74 13.52 -12.65 -11.73
N SER A 75 14.48 -11.73 -11.82
CA SER A 75 14.23 -10.29 -11.70
C SER A 75 13.38 -9.77 -12.86
N VAL A 76 13.56 -10.32 -14.06
CA VAL A 76 12.71 -9.99 -15.22
C VAL A 76 11.29 -10.51 -15.02
N ASP A 77 11.14 -11.78 -14.58
CA ASP A 77 9.82 -12.34 -14.23
C ASP A 77 9.14 -11.52 -13.11
N ASP A 78 9.89 -11.03 -12.12
CA ASP A 78 9.37 -10.21 -11.02
C ASP A 78 8.96 -8.80 -11.50
N ALA A 79 9.74 -8.18 -12.39
CA ALA A 79 9.38 -6.92 -13.04
C ALA A 79 8.11 -7.07 -13.89
N ARG A 80 7.97 -8.18 -14.62
CA ARG A 80 6.76 -8.53 -15.38
C ARG A 80 5.57 -8.75 -14.45
N LEU A 81 5.73 -9.49 -13.35
CA LEU A 81 4.65 -9.75 -12.39
C LEU A 81 4.16 -8.44 -11.76
N LYS A 82 5.08 -7.55 -11.37
CA LYS A 82 4.72 -6.23 -10.86
C LYS A 82 3.99 -5.39 -11.91
N ALA A 83 4.44 -5.43 -13.16
CA ALA A 83 3.76 -4.75 -14.27
C ALA A 83 2.35 -5.30 -14.51
N GLN A 84 2.17 -6.62 -14.48
CA GLN A 84 0.87 -7.27 -14.59
C GLN A 84 -0.06 -6.82 -13.46
N GLY A 85 0.40 -6.90 -12.21
CA GLY A 85 -0.41 -6.45 -11.07
C GLY A 85 -0.79 -4.96 -11.13
N MET A 86 0.03 -4.12 -11.77
CA MET A 86 -0.35 -2.73 -12.04
C MET A 86 -1.48 -2.62 -13.07
N ILE A 87 -1.48 -3.45 -14.12
CA ILE A 87 -2.54 -3.49 -15.13
C ILE A 87 -3.82 -4.01 -14.52
N ASP A 88 -3.75 -5.11 -13.76
CA ASP A 88 -4.91 -5.73 -13.11
C ASP A 88 -5.57 -4.75 -12.14
N ALA A 89 -4.78 -4.08 -11.30
CA ALA A 89 -5.28 -3.04 -10.39
C ALA A 89 -5.92 -1.86 -11.14
N GLN A 90 -5.43 -1.50 -12.33
CA GLN A 90 -6.07 -0.46 -13.14
C GLN A 90 -7.39 -0.91 -13.75
N LYS A 91 -7.50 -2.18 -14.18
CA LYS A 91 -8.75 -2.75 -14.68
C LYS A 91 -9.81 -2.76 -13.58
N GLU A 92 -9.44 -3.22 -12.38
CA GLU A 92 -10.34 -3.21 -11.22
C GLU A 92 -10.76 -1.79 -10.83
N LEU A 93 -9.84 -0.82 -10.87
CA LEU A 93 -10.14 0.56 -10.51
C LEU A 93 -10.96 1.31 -11.58
N LEU A 94 -10.98 0.83 -12.83
CA LEU A 94 -11.61 1.52 -13.95
C LEU A 94 -13.10 1.76 -13.70
N GLU A 95 -13.81 0.75 -13.22
CA GLU A 95 -15.23 0.83 -12.88
C GLU A 95 -15.50 1.91 -11.83
N LEU A 96 -14.75 1.87 -10.74
CA LEU A 96 -14.86 2.85 -9.66
C LEU A 96 -14.50 4.27 -10.14
N GLU A 97 -13.54 4.40 -11.07
CA GLU A 97 -13.15 5.69 -11.64
C GLU A 97 -14.24 6.26 -12.55
N ILE A 98 -14.93 5.41 -13.33
CA ILE A 98 -16.10 5.78 -14.13
C ILE A 98 -17.20 6.30 -13.21
N GLU A 99 -17.63 5.51 -12.22
CA GLU A 99 -18.69 5.87 -11.28
C GLU A 99 -18.38 7.19 -10.55
N THR A 100 -17.15 7.31 -10.04
CA THR A 100 -16.68 8.52 -9.36
C THR A 100 -16.68 9.73 -10.30
N THR A 101 -16.33 9.55 -11.57
CA THR A 101 -16.29 10.62 -12.57
C THR A 101 -17.71 11.04 -12.97
N GLU A 102 -18.65 10.10 -13.09
CA GLU A 102 -20.08 10.40 -13.30
C GLU A 102 -20.67 11.19 -12.14
N ALA A 103 -20.39 10.80 -10.90
CA ALA A 103 -20.83 11.55 -9.73
C ALA A 103 -20.28 12.98 -9.72
N LYS A 104 -19.02 13.17 -10.12
CA LYS A 104 -18.40 14.50 -10.29
C LYS A 104 -19.07 15.29 -11.41
N LEU A 105 -19.41 14.65 -12.53
CA LEU A 105 -20.09 15.27 -13.65
C LEU A 105 -21.50 15.74 -13.26
N ARG A 106 -22.29 14.89 -12.57
CA ARG A 106 -23.62 15.26 -12.04
C ARG A 106 -23.53 16.52 -11.16
N ARG A 107 -22.58 16.57 -10.23
CA ARG A 107 -22.36 17.74 -9.37
C ARG A 107 -21.92 18.98 -10.16
N ALA A 108 -21.09 18.81 -11.19
CA ALA A 108 -20.63 19.90 -12.05
C ALA A 108 -21.77 20.48 -12.89
N ARG A 109 -22.61 19.63 -13.50
CA ARG A 109 -23.81 20.03 -14.25
C ARG A 109 -24.80 20.80 -13.37
N LYS A 110 -25.04 20.33 -12.14
CA LYS A 110 -25.86 21.08 -11.16
C LYS A 110 -25.29 22.48 -10.95
N LYS A 111 -24.00 22.61 -10.62
CA LYS A 111 -23.34 23.92 -10.40
C LYS A 111 -23.38 24.84 -11.63
N LEU A 112 -23.27 24.29 -12.84
CA LEU A 112 -23.43 25.04 -14.08
C LEU A 112 -24.85 25.59 -14.22
N ALA A 113 -25.87 24.75 -13.99
CA ALA A 113 -27.27 25.18 -14.04
C ALA A 113 -27.58 26.31 -13.04
N TRP A 114 -27.06 26.23 -11.81
CA TRP A 114 -27.16 27.32 -10.83
C TRP A 114 -26.50 28.61 -11.32
N ALA A 115 -25.30 28.52 -11.91
CA ALA A 115 -24.59 29.67 -12.44
C ALA A 115 -25.34 30.33 -13.61
N MET A 116 -25.88 29.52 -14.54
CA MET A 116 -26.71 29.99 -15.65
C MET A 116 -27.98 30.68 -15.15
N LYS A 117 -28.67 30.08 -14.16
CA LYS A 117 -29.87 30.68 -13.54
C LYS A 117 -29.55 32.01 -12.86
N LYS A 118 -28.43 32.10 -12.15
CA LYS A 118 -27.97 33.34 -11.50
C LYS A 118 -27.68 34.44 -12.53
N ARG A 119 -27.00 34.08 -13.63
CA ARG A 119 -26.71 34.99 -14.74
C ARG A 119 -27.99 35.53 -15.39
N SER A 120 -28.94 34.65 -15.72
CA SER A 120 -30.22 35.04 -16.31
C SER A 120 -31.05 35.96 -15.39
N ARG A 121 -31.03 35.71 -14.07
CA ARG A 121 -31.70 36.60 -13.10
C ARG A 121 -31.04 37.97 -13.01
N ALA A 122 -29.70 38.02 -13.03
CA ALA A 122 -28.96 39.29 -13.00
C ALA A 122 -29.28 40.16 -14.22
N GLU A 123 -29.39 39.54 -15.39
CA GLU A 123 -29.78 40.20 -16.64
C GLU A 123 -31.20 40.77 -16.57
N LYS A 124 -32.17 39.99 -16.08
CA LYS A 124 -33.56 40.45 -15.87
C LYS A 124 -33.68 41.59 -14.86
N ASN A 125 -32.82 41.59 -13.84
CA ASN A 125 -32.80 42.63 -12.81
C ASN A 125 -32.00 43.88 -13.23
N GLY A 126 -31.50 43.94 -14.46
CA GLY A 126 -30.80 45.12 -14.99
C GLY A 126 -29.44 45.39 -14.33
N LEU A 127 -28.73 44.36 -13.86
CA LEU A 127 -27.43 44.56 -13.21
C LEU A 127 -26.41 45.23 -14.15
N PRO A 128 -25.43 45.98 -13.60
CA PRO A 128 -24.38 46.61 -14.39
C PRO A 128 -23.61 45.61 -15.27
N LYS A 129 -23.17 46.08 -16.44
CA LYS A 129 -22.48 45.26 -17.45
C LYS A 129 -21.24 44.53 -16.90
N ASP A 130 -20.52 45.13 -15.96
CA ASP A 130 -19.32 44.54 -15.37
C ASP A 130 -19.64 43.35 -14.43
N GLU A 131 -20.75 43.41 -13.71
CA GLU A 131 -21.23 42.29 -12.89
C GLU A 131 -21.69 41.12 -13.77
N LEU A 132 -22.39 41.42 -14.87
CA LEU A 132 -22.77 40.41 -15.87
C LEU A 132 -21.53 39.73 -16.47
N ARG A 133 -20.47 40.49 -16.79
CA ARG A 133 -19.20 39.93 -17.27
C ARG A 133 -18.56 38.96 -16.26
N ALA A 134 -18.62 39.26 -14.96
CA ALA A 134 -18.09 38.38 -13.92
C ALA A 134 -18.89 37.06 -13.82
N LEU A 135 -20.21 37.13 -13.96
CA LEU A 135 -21.08 35.94 -14.01
C LEU A 135 -20.85 35.11 -15.28
N ASP A 136 -20.67 35.75 -16.43
CA ASP A 136 -20.35 35.06 -17.69
C ASP A 136 -19.01 34.32 -17.62
N ARG A 137 -17.98 34.93 -17.01
CA ARG A 137 -16.69 34.23 -16.72
C ARG A 137 -16.92 33.00 -15.85
N THR A 138 -17.78 33.10 -14.85
CA THR A 138 -18.13 31.98 -13.97
C THR A 138 -18.84 30.86 -14.74
N VAL A 139 -19.85 31.19 -15.56
CA VAL A 139 -20.56 30.23 -16.41
C VAL A 139 -19.58 29.54 -17.34
N ARG A 140 -18.72 30.29 -18.04
CA ARG A 140 -17.68 29.75 -18.93
C ARG A 140 -16.74 28.78 -18.20
N ALA A 141 -16.27 29.15 -17.01
CA ALA A 141 -15.40 28.27 -16.21
C ALA A 141 -16.11 26.98 -15.76
N ARG A 142 -17.41 27.05 -15.41
CA ARG A 142 -18.22 25.87 -15.06
C ARG A 142 -18.49 25.00 -16.29
N GLN A 143 -18.77 25.60 -17.44
CA GLN A 143 -18.95 24.90 -18.71
C GLN A 143 -17.70 24.13 -19.09
N ALA A 144 -16.52 24.77 -19.03
CA ALA A 144 -15.24 24.12 -19.29
C ALA A 144 -15.00 22.94 -18.34
N ARG A 145 -15.42 23.06 -17.07
CA ARG A 145 -15.32 21.95 -16.11
C ARG A 145 -16.23 20.77 -16.46
N VAL A 146 -17.44 21.03 -16.93
CA VAL A 146 -18.39 19.99 -17.39
C VAL A 146 -17.81 19.29 -18.62
N SER A 147 -17.42 20.05 -19.65
CA SER A 147 -16.82 19.50 -20.88
C SER A 147 -15.58 18.64 -20.59
N ALA A 148 -14.68 19.09 -19.71
CA ALA A 148 -13.51 18.30 -19.32
C ALA A 148 -13.84 17.00 -18.55
N LEU A 149 -14.98 16.95 -17.84
CA LEU A 149 -15.44 15.73 -17.17
C LEU A 149 -16.14 14.79 -18.16
N GLU A 150 -16.87 15.32 -19.13
CA GLU A 150 -17.49 14.54 -20.21
C GLU A 150 -16.44 13.87 -21.08
N GLN A 151 -15.42 14.62 -21.53
CA GLN A 151 -14.30 14.06 -22.27
C GLN A 151 -13.61 12.94 -21.49
N LYS A 152 -13.30 13.18 -20.21
CA LYS A 152 -12.68 12.15 -19.36
C LYS A 152 -13.56 10.92 -19.21
N LEU A 153 -14.88 11.11 -19.02
CA LEU A 153 -15.80 9.98 -18.89
C LEU A 153 -15.86 9.16 -20.18
N ASN A 154 -15.85 9.82 -21.34
CA ASN A 154 -15.80 9.16 -22.64
C ASN A 154 -14.53 8.33 -22.80
N GLU A 155 -13.35 8.91 -22.50
CA GLU A 155 -12.07 8.19 -22.53
C GLU A 155 -12.08 6.93 -21.63
N LEU A 156 -12.65 7.03 -20.42
CA LEU A 156 -12.72 5.89 -19.50
C LEU A 156 -13.68 4.80 -20.00
N ARG A 157 -14.81 5.19 -20.60
CA ARG A 157 -15.78 4.23 -21.18
C ARG A 157 -15.20 3.52 -22.39
N GLU A 158 -14.49 4.24 -23.26
CA GLU A 158 -13.76 3.66 -24.39
C GLU A 158 -12.74 2.62 -23.92
N HIS A 159 -11.98 2.92 -22.85
CA HIS A 159 -11.07 1.93 -22.27
C HIS A 159 -11.78 0.68 -21.77
N LYS A 160 -12.94 0.85 -21.12
CA LYS A 160 -13.76 -0.26 -20.62
C LYS A 160 -14.30 -1.12 -21.77
N GLU A 161 -14.88 -0.50 -22.78
CA GLU A 161 -15.45 -1.18 -23.96
C GLU A 161 -14.38 -1.96 -24.72
N ASN A 162 -13.19 -1.37 -24.90
CA ASN A 162 -12.08 -2.01 -25.60
C ASN A 162 -11.26 -2.99 -24.73
N GLY A 163 -11.62 -3.18 -23.45
CA GLY A 163 -10.86 -4.03 -22.52
C GLY A 163 -9.43 -3.54 -22.22
N THR A 164 -9.15 -2.26 -22.46
CA THR A 164 -7.83 -1.63 -22.27
C THR A 164 -7.76 -0.84 -20.96
N VAL A 165 -6.58 -0.31 -20.61
CA VAL A 165 -6.39 0.51 -19.41
C VAL A 165 -5.89 1.91 -19.77
N PRO A 166 -6.27 2.95 -19.00
CA PRO A 166 -5.73 4.29 -19.19
C PRO A 166 -4.20 4.36 -19.04
N PRO A 167 -3.53 5.26 -19.79
CA PRO A 167 -2.08 5.34 -19.79
C PRO A 167 -1.50 5.70 -18.41
N VAL A 168 -0.48 4.92 -18.01
CA VAL A 168 0.25 5.12 -16.75
C VAL A 168 1.42 6.08 -16.93
N ILE A 169 1.48 7.07 -16.03
CA ILE A 169 2.64 7.95 -15.89
C ILE A 169 3.51 7.41 -14.76
N PHE A 170 4.53 6.64 -15.12
CA PHE A 170 5.55 6.17 -14.19
C PHE A 170 6.28 7.36 -13.53
N GLY A 171 6.63 7.24 -12.25
CA GLY A 171 7.16 8.34 -11.43
C GLY A 171 6.10 9.29 -10.87
N GLY A 172 4.81 8.99 -11.12
CA GLY A 172 3.68 9.67 -10.50
C GLY A 172 3.12 10.83 -11.31
N ARG A 173 1.82 10.74 -11.64
CA ARG A 173 1.07 11.78 -12.38
C ARG A 173 1.08 13.14 -11.67
N LYS A 174 1.11 13.18 -10.34
CA LYS A 174 1.17 14.42 -9.55
C LYS A 174 2.53 15.11 -9.70
N LEU A 175 3.63 14.36 -9.61
CA LEU A 175 4.98 14.88 -9.79
C LEU A 175 5.18 15.37 -11.22
N TRP A 176 4.76 14.59 -12.22
CA TRP A 176 4.84 15.02 -13.63
C TRP A 176 4.09 16.33 -13.91
N ARG A 177 2.91 16.53 -13.29
CA ARG A 177 2.17 17.79 -13.37
C ARG A 177 2.92 18.97 -12.75
N LYS A 178 3.71 18.76 -11.70
CA LYS A 178 4.56 19.82 -11.12
C LYS A 178 5.71 20.16 -12.07
N VAL A 179 6.36 19.14 -12.66
CA VAL A 179 7.43 19.33 -13.66
C VAL A 179 6.94 20.16 -14.84
N ARG A 180 5.77 19.83 -15.40
CA ARG A 180 5.16 20.61 -16.51
C ARG A 180 4.86 22.07 -16.16
N LYS A 181 4.74 22.39 -14.87
CA LYS A 181 4.48 23.76 -14.37
C LYS A 181 5.74 24.47 -13.88
N GLY A 182 6.92 23.89 -14.09
CA GLY A 182 8.19 24.43 -13.57
C GLY A 182 8.33 24.37 -12.04
N LYS A 183 7.48 23.58 -11.34
CA LYS A 183 7.46 23.49 -9.86
C LYS A 183 8.23 22.30 -9.28
N ALA A 184 8.91 21.54 -10.14
CA ALA A 184 9.75 20.39 -9.80
C ALA A 184 10.70 20.13 -10.98
N SER A 185 11.88 19.58 -10.70
CA SER A 185 12.85 19.28 -11.75
C SER A 185 12.49 18.00 -12.54
N ARG A 186 12.99 17.91 -13.78
CA ARG A 186 12.90 16.66 -14.56
C ARG A 186 13.68 15.52 -13.90
N ASP A 187 14.76 15.84 -13.18
CA ASP A 187 15.61 14.86 -12.52
C ASP A 187 14.96 14.26 -11.29
N GLU A 188 14.21 15.04 -10.50
CA GLU A 188 13.34 14.49 -9.45
C GLU A 188 12.34 13.47 -10.02
N TRP A 189 11.71 13.78 -11.15
CA TRP A 189 10.78 12.84 -11.79
C TRP A 189 11.50 11.60 -12.34
N ARG A 190 12.69 11.76 -12.93
CA ARG A 190 13.52 10.62 -13.35
C ARG A 190 13.94 9.76 -12.15
N ALA A 191 14.31 10.36 -11.03
CA ALA A 191 14.65 9.66 -9.79
C ALA A 191 13.47 8.82 -9.29
N ALA A 192 12.27 9.42 -9.19
CA ALA A 192 11.04 8.71 -8.82
C ALA A 192 10.64 7.58 -9.80
N ARG A 193 11.18 7.58 -11.03
CA ARG A 193 10.99 6.50 -12.01
C ARG A 193 11.99 5.37 -11.90
N LYS A 194 13.11 5.56 -11.21
CA LYS A 194 14.21 4.58 -11.14
C LYS A 194 14.51 4.09 -9.71
N ASN A 195 13.59 4.34 -8.78
CA ASN A 195 13.83 4.19 -7.34
C ASN A 195 13.20 2.93 -6.73
N ARG A 196 12.84 1.92 -7.52
CA ARG A 196 12.21 0.70 -7.01
C ARG A 196 12.98 -0.55 -7.43
N LEU A 197 13.04 -1.51 -6.51
CA LEU A 197 13.42 -2.89 -6.76
C LEU A 197 12.40 -3.78 -6.04
N TYR A 198 11.84 -4.74 -6.76
CA TYR A 198 10.82 -5.64 -6.24
C TYR A 198 11.27 -7.08 -6.46
N ALA A 199 11.09 -7.91 -5.45
CA ALA A 199 11.33 -9.34 -5.54
C ALA A 199 10.27 -10.11 -4.76
N ARG A 200 9.72 -11.15 -5.38
CA ARG A 200 8.75 -12.03 -4.71
C ARG A 200 9.44 -13.12 -3.91
N GLY A 201 8.79 -13.52 -2.82
CA GLY A 201 9.19 -14.66 -2.01
C GLY A 201 8.96 -16.00 -2.71
N ASP A 202 9.60 -17.04 -2.19
CA ASP A 202 9.52 -18.43 -2.66
C ASP A 202 9.91 -19.36 -1.53
N ARG A 203 8.91 -20.12 -1.07
CA ARG A 203 9.04 -21.02 0.08
C ARG A 203 10.10 -22.09 -0.16
N THR A 204 10.24 -22.57 -1.41
CA THR A 204 11.26 -23.57 -1.77
C THR A 204 12.69 -23.05 -1.66
N LYS A 205 12.86 -21.71 -1.63
CA LYS A 205 14.15 -21.01 -1.45
C LYS A 205 14.27 -20.37 -0.06
N GLY A 206 13.36 -20.72 0.84
CA GLY A 206 13.35 -20.29 2.24
C GLY A 206 13.15 -18.78 2.42
N GLY A 207 12.22 -18.17 1.69
CA GLY A 207 11.93 -16.74 1.80
C GLY A 207 12.17 -16.01 0.49
N ASN A 208 12.87 -14.87 0.52
CA ASN A 208 13.17 -14.11 -0.69
C ASN A 208 14.61 -14.34 -1.17
N PRO A 209 14.83 -14.88 -2.38
CA PRO A 209 16.18 -15.17 -2.87
C PRO A 209 16.95 -13.96 -3.38
N ASN A 210 16.27 -12.87 -3.76
CA ASN A 210 16.92 -11.66 -4.28
C ASN A 210 17.08 -10.57 -3.22
N MET A 211 16.24 -10.57 -2.18
CA MET A 211 16.32 -9.65 -1.05
C MET A 211 16.17 -10.45 0.25
N LYS A 212 17.25 -11.16 0.61
CA LYS A 212 17.25 -12.12 1.71
C LYS A 212 17.42 -11.40 3.04
N ILE A 213 16.44 -11.55 3.93
CA ILE A 213 16.48 -11.06 5.31
C ILE A 213 16.98 -12.19 6.22
N THR A 214 17.86 -11.84 7.14
CA THR A 214 18.41 -12.71 8.19
C THR A 214 18.43 -11.97 9.52
N PHE A 215 18.50 -12.72 10.62
CA PHE A 215 18.69 -12.19 11.97
C PHE A 215 19.89 -12.91 12.58
N ASP A 216 20.86 -12.16 13.11
CA ASP A 216 22.12 -12.71 13.66
C ASP A 216 22.08 -12.91 15.19
N GLY A 217 20.92 -12.71 15.82
CA GLY A 217 20.76 -12.73 17.28
C GLY A 217 20.65 -11.34 17.88
N HIS A 218 21.17 -10.31 17.20
CA HIS A 218 21.16 -8.93 17.67
C HIS A 218 20.39 -8.01 16.73
N GLU A 219 20.63 -8.11 15.43
CA GLU A 219 20.04 -7.23 14.42
C GLU A 219 19.55 -7.96 13.19
N PHE A 220 18.56 -7.35 12.51
CA PHE A 220 18.17 -7.83 11.19
C PHE A 220 19.17 -7.30 10.17
N ARG A 221 19.54 -8.17 9.23
CA ARG A 221 20.36 -7.83 8.07
C ARG A 221 19.61 -8.18 6.80
N MET A 222 19.92 -7.48 5.72
CA MET A 222 19.39 -7.79 4.40
C MET A 222 20.50 -7.86 3.36
N ALA A 223 20.40 -8.84 2.48
CA ALA A 223 21.30 -9.04 1.36
C ALA A 223 20.52 -8.89 0.05
N VAL A 224 20.90 -7.90 -0.76
CA VAL A 224 20.24 -7.58 -2.03
C VAL A 224 21.11 -8.07 -3.19
N THR A 225 20.58 -8.97 -4.01
CA THR A 225 21.25 -9.52 -5.19
C THR A 225 21.39 -8.46 -6.28
N ILE A 226 22.60 -8.33 -6.82
CA ILE A 226 22.92 -7.41 -7.92
C ILE A 226 23.09 -8.23 -9.20
N SER A 227 21.97 -8.47 -9.88
CA SER A 227 21.93 -9.43 -10.98
C SER A 227 22.71 -8.98 -12.22
N HIS A 228 22.79 -7.68 -12.47
CA HIS A 228 23.53 -7.13 -13.63
C HIS A 228 25.06 -7.26 -13.56
N LEU A 229 25.59 -7.70 -12.42
CA LEU A 229 27.02 -8.05 -12.24
C LEU A 229 27.29 -9.55 -12.34
N SER A 230 26.27 -10.36 -12.64
CA SER A 230 26.45 -11.79 -12.92
C SER A 230 26.99 -11.96 -14.33
N GLU A 231 28.14 -12.62 -14.45
CA GLU A 231 28.82 -12.87 -15.72
C GLU A 231 28.82 -14.37 -16.06
N PRO A 232 28.79 -14.73 -17.35
CA PRO A 232 28.95 -16.12 -17.76
C PRO A 232 30.38 -16.61 -17.44
N THR A 233 30.46 -17.84 -16.93
CA THR A 233 31.73 -18.51 -16.58
C THR A 233 32.05 -19.69 -17.49
N GLY A 234 31.10 -20.07 -18.34
CA GLY A 234 31.22 -21.18 -19.28
C GLY A 234 29.87 -21.47 -19.94
N VAL A 235 29.77 -22.61 -20.61
CA VAL A 235 28.54 -23.13 -21.22
C VAL A 235 28.25 -24.53 -20.68
N ASP A 236 26.98 -24.85 -20.50
CA ASP A 236 26.54 -26.19 -20.13
C ASP A 236 26.49 -27.13 -21.36
N VAL A 237 26.20 -28.41 -21.12
CA VAL A 237 26.11 -29.46 -22.16
C VAL A 237 25.07 -29.13 -23.24
N LEU A 238 24.11 -28.24 -22.95
CA LEU A 238 23.05 -27.80 -23.86
C LEU A 238 23.36 -26.44 -24.50
N GLY A 239 24.61 -25.97 -24.40
CA GLY A 239 25.07 -24.71 -24.99
C GLY A 239 24.55 -23.45 -24.28
N ARG A 240 24.02 -23.57 -23.07
CA ARG A 240 23.46 -22.44 -22.30
C ARG A 240 24.53 -21.85 -21.38
N PRO A 241 24.59 -20.52 -21.22
CA PRO A 241 25.60 -19.89 -20.39
C PRO A 241 25.44 -20.26 -18.91
N ILE A 242 26.52 -20.75 -18.30
CA ILE A 242 26.61 -20.97 -16.85
C ILE A 242 26.99 -19.65 -16.20
N MET A 243 26.04 -19.09 -15.46
CA MET A 243 26.19 -17.77 -14.84
C MET A 243 26.89 -17.88 -13.48
N ARG A 244 27.88 -17.02 -13.22
CA ARG A 244 28.44 -16.82 -11.88
C ARG A 244 27.35 -16.34 -10.94
N ARG A 245 27.41 -16.79 -9.68
CA ARG A 245 26.54 -16.26 -8.64
C ARG A 245 26.67 -14.74 -8.55
N ALA A 246 25.54 -14.05 -8.72
CA ALA A 246 25.46 -12.60 -8.60
C ALA A 246 25.95 -12.13 -7.22
N PRO A 247 26.81 -11.09 -7.15
CA PRO A 247 27.23 -10.52 -5.89
C PRO A 247 26.05 -9.84 -5.18
N ARG A 248 26.22 -9.52 -3.89
CA ARG A 248 25.17 -8.93 -3.06
C ARG A 248 25.65 -7.65 -2.40
N VAL A 249 24.73 -6.70 -2.25
CA VAL A 249 24.88 -5.59 -1.31
C VAL A 249 24.35 -6.05 0.04
N LEU A 250 25.18 -5.92 1.08
CA LEU A 250 24.84 -6.30 2.45
C LEU A 250 24.65 -5.06 3.30
N GLY A 251 23.76 -5.14 4.28
CA GLY A 251 23.56 -4.04 5.22
C GLY A 251 22.56 -4.36 6.32
N ARG A 252 22.51 -3.46 7.30
CA ARG A 252 21.53 -3.53 8.39
C ARG A 252 20.12 -3.22 7.89
N LEU A 253 19.15 -3.90 8.48
CA LEU A 253 17.73 -3.69 8.24
C LEU A 253 17.06 -3.30 9.55
N TRP A 254 16.65 -2.04 9.68
CA TRP A 254 15.85 -1.64 10.82
C TRP A 254 14.39 -2.06 10.63
N ILE A 255 13.84 -2.72 11.67
CA ILE A 255 12.45 -3.16 11.76
C ILE A 255 11.82 -2.56 13.02
N PRO A 256 10.62 -1.94 12.94
CA PRO A 256 9.89 -1.45 14.10
C PRO A 256 9.67 -2.55 15.13
N GLU A 257 9.86 -2.22 16.42
CA GLU A 257 9.83 -3.19 17.53
C GLU A 257 8.58 -4.08 17.52
N LYS A 258 7.41 -3.47 17.34
CA LYS A 258 6.09 -4.14 17.27
C LYS A 258 5.95 -5.19 16.15
N HIS A 259 6.89 -5.26 15.20
CA HIS A 259 6.86 -6.19 14.08
C HIS A 259 7.99 -7.22 14.11
N ARG A 260 8.95 -7.08 15.03
CA ARG A 260 10.14 -7.95 15.09
C ARG A 260 9.79 -9.40 15.36
N ALA A 261 9.00 -9.67 16.41
CA ALA A 261 8.58 -11.02 16.76
C ALA A 261 7.87 -11.74 15.61
N ARG A 262 6.98 -11.01 14.90
CA ARG A 262 6.28 -11.56 13.73
C ARG A 262 7.24 -11.91 12.60
N LEU A 263 8.17 -11.02 12.28
CA LEU A 263 9.16 -11.28 11.22
C LEU A 263 10.09 -12.45 11.60
N LEU A 264 10.52 -12.54 12.86
CA LEU A 264 11.32 -13.67 13.35
C LEU A 264 10.61 -15.00 13.18
N GLY A 265 9.34 -15.11 13.60
CA GLY A 265 8.53 -16.31 13.38
C GLY A 265 8.44 -16.66 11.89
N TRP A 266 8.20 -15.67 11.04
CA TRP A 266 8.12 -15.85 9.60
C TRP A 266 9.42 -16.40 8.98
N LEU A 267 10.57 -15.90 9.45
CA LEU A 267 11.89 -16.34 9.01
C LEU A 267 12.22 -17.75 9.53
N ALA A 268 11.88 -18.06 10.78
CA ALA A 268 12.09 -19.37 11.40
C ALA A 268 11.33 -20.47 10.65
N GLU A 269 10.09 -20.19 10.25
CA GLU A 269 9.26 -21.09 9.43
C GLU A 269 9.69 -21.15 7.95
N LYS A 270 10.72 -20.39 7.56
CA LYS A 270 11.21 -20.27 6.18
C LYS A 270 10.09 -19.88 5.18
N ARG A 271 9.08 -19.14 5.64
CA ARG A 271 7.94 -18.71 4.81
C ARG A 271 8.38 -17.73 3.74
N ALA A 272 7.68 -17.75 2.61
CA ALA A 272 7.86 -16.77 1.56
C ALA A 272 7.45 -15.37 2.05
N TYR A 273 8.21 -14.35 1.66
CA TYR A 273 7.87 -12.95 1.85
C TYR A 273 8.30 -12.14 0.64
N THR A 274 7.49 -11.17 0.24
CA THR A 274 7.77 -10.28 -0.87
C THR A 274 8.41 -9.01 -0.35
N VAL A 275 9.43 -8.51 -1.03
CA VAL A 275 10.13 -7.29 -0.64
C VAL A 275 10.02 -6.27 -1.77
N GLU A 276 9.68 -5.04 -1.43
CA GLU A 276 9.80 -3.88 -2.30
C GLU A 276 10.71 -2.83 -1.64
N LEU A 277 11.86 -2.60 -2.24
CA LEU A 277 12.85 -1.62 -1.84
C LEU A 277 12.60 -0.31 -2.59
N ILE A 278 12.48 0.79 -1.84
CA ILE A 278 12.16 2.11 -2.38
C ILE A 278 13.20 3.13 -1.91
N ARG A 279 13.93 3.73 -2.85
CA ARG A 279 14.87 4.81 -2.56
C ARG A 279 14.12 6.15 -2.57
N GLY A 280 14.18 6.88 -1.45
CA GLY A 280 13.63 8.23 -1.37
C GLY A 280 14.54 9.27 -2.02
N LEU A 281 14.02 10.48 -2.20
CA LEU A 281 14.83 11.64 -2.62
C LEU A 281 15.85 12.06 -1.55
N ASP A 282 15.58 11.68 -0.30
CA ASP A 282 16.49 11.79 0.86
C ASP A 282 17.61 10.75 0.86
N GLY A 283 17.72 9.92 -0.19
CA GLY A 283 18.72 8.86 -0.31
C GLY A 283 18.44 7.61 0.53
N ARG A 284 17.44 7.64 1.43
CA ARG A 284 17.10 6.54 2.34
C ARG A 284 16.36 5.42 1.63
N PHE A 285 16.61 4.17 2.03
CA PHE A 285 16.01 2.99 1.44
C PHE A 285 14.92 2.41 2.34
N ARG A 286 13.66 2.64 1.98
CA ARG A 286 12.51 2.08 2.68
C ARG A 286 12.22 0.68 2.16
N VAL A 287 11.98 -0.27 3.07
CA VAL A 287 11.74 -1.67 2.74
C VAL A 287 10.32 -2.03 3.11
N HIS A 288 9.51 -2.39 2.12
CA HIS A 288 8.16 -2.89 2.32
C HIS A 288 8.21 -4.42 2.23
N ILE A 289 7.96 -5.09 3.34
CA ILE A 289 7.99 -6.55 3.47
C ILE A 289 6.55 -7.03 3.56
N ALA A 290 6.03 -7.60 2.49
CA ALA A 290 4.70 -8.15 2.44
C ALA A 290 4.72 -9.64 2.82
N LEU A 291 3.99 -9.96 3.87
CA LEU A 291 3.76 -11.30 4.39
C LEU A 291 2.37 -11.76 3.91
N GLU A 292 2.30 -12.78 3.04
CA GLU A 292 1.02 -13.36 2.62
C GLU A 292 0.46 -14.19 3.79
N LEU A 293 -0.64 -13.73 4.36
CA LEU A 293 -1.32 -14.43 5.45
C LEU A 293 -2.10 -15.61 4.87
N ASP A 294 -2.20 -16.68 5.65
CA ASP A 294 -3.02 -17.81 5.27
C ASP A 294 -4.49 -17.37 5.19
N GLU A 295 -5.22 -17.92 4.22
CA GLU A 295 -6.66 -17.70 4.11
C GLU A 295 -7.31 -18.16 5.41
N ARG A 296 -8.01 -17.25 6.06
CA ARG A 296 -8.83 -17.62 7.21
C ARG A 296 -10.09 -18.27 6.65
N PRO A 297 -10.57 -19.38 7.26
CA PRO A 297 -11.87 -19.91 6.90
C PRO A 297 -12.90 -18.79 7.04
N GLU A 298 -13.89 -18.77 6.13
CA GLU A 298 -15.00 -17.84 6.27
C GLU A 298 -15.62 -18.03 7.66
N PRO A 299 -15.83 -16.94 8.41
CA PRO A 299 -16.43 -17.05 9.72
C PRO A 299 -17.84 -17.65 9.56
N ASP A 300 -18.15 -18.67 10.36
CA ASP A 300 -19.51 -19.20 10.43
C ASP A 300 -20.42 -18.16 11.09
N LEU A 301 -21.27 -17.51 10.30
CA LEU A 301 -22.23 -16.51 10.75
C LEU A 301 -23.56 -17.14 11.20
N SER A 302 -23.73 -18.47 11.12
CA SER A 302 -25.01 -19.14 11.38
C SER A 302 -25.57 -18.90 12.78
N ARG A 303 -24.69 -18.57 13.74
CA ARG A 303 -25.04 -18.27 15.14
C ARG A 303 -25.15 -16.77 15.45
N GLY A 304 -25.09 -15.92 14.42
CA GLY A 304 -24.82 -14.50 14.60
C GLY A 304 -23.37 -14.23 14.99
N VAL A 305 -23.01 -12.95 15.02
CA VAL A 305 -21.65 -12.49 15.31
C VAL A 305 -21.63 -11.30 16.24
N LEU A 306 -20.52 -11.18 16.96
CA LEU A 306 -20.17 -9.97 17.68
C LEU A 306 -19.45 -9.02 16.71
N ALA A 307 -20.15 -8.00 16.24
CA ALA A 307 -19.52 -6.96 15.44
C ALA A 307 -18.70 -6.03 16.35
N VAL A 308 -17.44 -5.82 16.01
CA VAL A 308 -16.51 -4.98 16.77
C VAL A 308 -15.97 -3.89 15.86
N ASP A 309 -16.27 -2.64 16.19
CA ASP A 309 -15.77 -1.45 15.51
C ASP A 309 -14.70 -0.76 16.37
N THR A 310 -13.46 -0.73 15.88
CA THR A 310 -12.35 -0.10 16.59
C THR A 310 -12.09 1.30 16.05
N ASN A 311 -12.31 2.32 16.87
CA ASN A 311 -11.95 3.70 16.56
C ASN A 311 -10.86 4.22 17.53
N PRO A 312 -10.07 5.24 17.15
CA PRO A 312 -9.05 5.81 18.03
C PRO A 312 -9.58 6.30 19.40
N ASP A 313 -10.87 6.64 19.47
CA ASP A 313 -11.59 7.15 20.64
C ASP A 313 -12.41 6.09 21.40
N GLY A 314 -12.48 4.84 20.92
CA GLY A 314 -13.27 3.82 21.60
C GLY A 314 -13.55 2.53 20.81
N LEU A 315 -14.29 1.64 21.45
CA LEU A 315 -14.71 0.35 20.89
C LEU A 315 -16.24 0.31 20.78
N GLY A 316 -16.76 0.19 19.56
CA GLY A 316 -18.16 -0.15 19.33
C GLY A 316 -18.33 -1.67 19.31
N ILE A 317 -19.34 -2.18 20.01
CA ILE A 317 -19.69 -3.60 19.97
C ILE A 317 -21.19 -3.73 19.70
N ALA A 318 -21.58 -4.61 18.79
CA ALA A 318 -22.96 -4.94 18.53
C ALA A 318 -23.17 -6.45 18.41
N ASN A 319 -24.27 -6.95 18.96
CA ASN A 319 -24.75 -8.29 18.68
C ASN A 319 -25.49 -8.28 17.34
N VAL A 320 -25.11 -9.15 16.42
CA VAL A 320 -25.64 -9.21 15.06
C VAL A 320 -26.13 -10.62 14.79
N SER A 321 -27.33 -10.76 14.26
CA SER A 321 -27.94 -12.04 13.92
C SER A 321 -27.24 -12.74 12.77
N SER A 322 -27.62 -14.00 12.53
CA SER A 322 -27.19 -14.75 11.35
C SER A 322 -27.66 -14.14 10.02
N HIS A 323 -28.65 -13.25 10.06
CA HIS A 323 -29.13 -12.49 8.90
C HIS A 323 -28.42 -11.13 8.74
N GLY A 324 -27.41 -10.82 9.57
CA GLY A 324 -26.65 -9.58 9.48
C GLY A 324 -27.36 -8.36 10.08
N LEU A 325 -28.43 -8.55 10.84
CA LEU A 325 -29.20 -7.48 11.48
C LEU A 325 -28.83 -7.34 12.97
N PRO A 326 -28.76 -6.12 13.53
CA PRO A 326 -28.56 -5.96 14.96
C PRO A 326 -29.66 -6.63 15.79
N GLU A 327 -29.29 -7.33 16.85
CA GLU A 327 -30.22 -7.99 17.76
C GLU A 327 -29.95 -7.60 19.22
N PRO A 328 -30.98 -7.63 20.09
CA PRO A 328 -30.79 -7.45 21.52
C PRO A 328 -29.73 -8.41 22.09
N TRP A 329 -29.08 -7.99 23.17
CA TRP A 329 -28.15 -8.86 23.88
C TRP A 329 -28.87 -10.10 24.46
N PRO A 330 -28.25 -11.30 24.42
CA PRO A 330 -28.83 -12.50 25.01
C PRO A 330 -29.25 -12.30 26.47
N LYS A 331 -30.36 -12.91 26.87
CA LYS A 331 -30.90 -12.79 28.22
C LYS A 331 -29.85 -13.25 29.25
N GLY A 332 -29.48 -12.36 30.18
CA GLY A 332 -28.44 -12.61 31.19
C GLY A 332 -27.05 -12.06 30.85
N PHE A 333 -26.82 -11.62 29.62
CA PHE A 333 -25.59 -10.92 29.24
C PHE A 333 -25.59 -9.51 29.85
N ARG A 334 -24.67 -9.27 30.81
CA ARG A 334 -24.52 -7.97 31.48
C ARG A 334 -23.24 -7.30 31.01
N ILE A 335 -23.37 -6.15 30.34
CA ILE A 335 -22.23 -5.28 30.03
C ILE A 335 -21.84 -4.56 31.33
N PRO A 336 -20.57 -4.64 31.77
CA PRO A 336 -20.21 -4.23 33.12
C PRO A 336 -20.39 -2.73 33.43
N TYR A 337 -20.48 -1.77 32.48
CA TYR A 337 -20.72 -0.32 32.76
C TYR A 337 -20.81 0.55 31.46
N PRO A 338 -21.42 1.76 31.47
CA PRO A 338 -22.76 2.17 31.91
C PRO A 338 -23.76 2.39 30.74
N LYS A 339 -25.03 2.49 31.11
CA LYS A 339 -26.27 2.42 30.30
C LYS A 339 -26.50 3.47 29.18
N ASN A 340 -25.56 4.38 28.90
CA ASN A 340 -25.83 5.58 28.07
C ASN A 340 -25.00 5.69 26.77
N LEU A 341 -24.51 4.57 26.21
CA LEU A 341 -23.79 4.57 24.94
C LEU A 341 -24.41 3.65 23.88
N ALA A 342 -25.65 3.21 24.08
CA ALA A 342 -26.40 2.44 23.11
C ALA A 342 -27.14 3.39 22.15
N ASN A 343 -26.78 3.36 20.86
CA ASN A 343 -27.56 4.05 19.83
C ASN A 343 -28.80 3.23 19.42
N THR A 344 -28.77 1.91 19.65
CA THR A 344 -29.83 0.95 19.33
C THR A 344 -29.80 -0.24 20.31
N THR A 345 -30.94 -0.89 20.52
CA THR A 345 -31.04 -2.13 21.32
C THR A 345 -30.10 -3.19 20.76
N GLY A 346 -29.12 -3.64 21.56
CA GLY A 346 -28.10 -4.62 21.11
C GLY A 346 -26.73 -4.04 20.74
N SER A 347 -26.55 -2.71 20.81
CA SER A 347 -25.25 -2.05 20.58
C SER A 347 -24.79 -1.25 21.80
N PHE A 348 -23.47 -1.09 21.94
CA PHE A 348 -22.86 -0.22 22.94
C PHE A 348 -21.49 0.28 22.46
N LYS A 349 -21.15 1.53 22.79
CA LYS A 349 -19.82 2.12 22.56
C LYS A 349 -19.11 2.33 23.90
N SER A 350 -17.87 1.87 24.07
CA SER A 350 -17.03 2.27 25.21
C SER A 350 -16.00 3.29 24.78
N SER A 351 -15.77 4.32 25.61
CA SER A 351 -14.69 5.28 25.44
C SER A 351 -13.48 4.82 26.26
N CYS A 352 -12.34 4.60 25.63
CA CYS A 352 -11.11 4.22 26.34
C CYS A 352 -10.39 5.48 26.83
N ILE A 353 -10.67 5.91 28.07
CA ILE A 353 -9.75 6.78 28.81
C ILE A 353 -8.65 5.87 29.37
N ARG A 354 -7.37 6.21 29.13
CA ARG A 354 -6.18 5.42 29.52
C ARG A 354 -6.21 4.97 30.99
N ARG A 355 -6.84 3.85 31.30
CA ARG A 355 -6.64 2.96 32.46
C ARG A 355 -7.37 1.65 32.18
N ALA A 356 -6.63 0.56 32.38
CA ALA A 356 -6.88 -0.84 32.01
C ALA A 356 -8.33 -1.36 32.04
N PHE A 357 -8.64 -2.28 31.12
CA PHE A 357 -9.75 -3.24 31.24
C PHE A 357 -9.17 -4.66 31.35
N CYS A 358 -9.45 -5.34 32.47
CA CYS A 358 -9.39 -6.79 32.60
C CYS A 358 -10.81 -7.33 32.47
N ILE A 359 -11.03 -8.34 31.61
CA ILE A 359 -12.30 -9.06 31.53
C ILE A 359 -12.05 -10.44 32.16
N SER A 360 -12.59 -10.67 33.36
CA SER A 360 -12.73 -12.00 33.95
C SER A 360 -14.22 -12.32 34.06
N GLY A 361 -14.67 -13.37 33.38
CA GLY A 361 -15.99 -13.96 33.57
C GLY A 361 -15.84 -15.46 33.70
N SER A 362 -15.86 -15.97 34.93
CA SER A 362 -16.01 -17.41 35.21
C SER A 362 -17.50 -17.72 35.39
N PRO A 363 -18.02 -18.86 34.87
CA PRO A 363 -19.37 -19.32 35.23
C PRO A 363 -19.32 -20.05 36.58
N ASN A 364 -20.27 -19.73 37.46
CA ASN A 364 -20.51 -20.43 38.72
C ASN A 364 -21.12 -21.82 38.46
N SER A 365 -20.48 -22.89 38.95
CA SER A 365 -21.09 -24.16 39.34
C SER A 365 -20.92 -24.35 40.86
N ARG A 366 -21.91 -24.92 41.54
CA ARG A 366 -22.00 -25.06 43.02
C ARG A 366 -21.03 -26.13 43.57
N THR A 367 -20.27 -25.75 44.61
CA THR A 367 -19.80 -26.47 45.84
C THR A 367 -19.42 -27.96 45.77
N LEU A 368 -18.20 -28.40 46.11
CA LEU A 368 -17.67 -28.68 47.49
C LEU A 368 -16.12 -28.95 47.47
N PRO A 369 -15.39 -29.12 48.61
CA PRO A 369 -14.17 -28.36 48.94
C PRO A 369 -12.83 -29.11 48.76
N GLY A 370 -11.72 -28.36 48.73
CA GLY A 370 -10.39 -28.91 49.01
C GLY A 370 -9.18 -28.06 48.55
N SER A 371 -8.53 -27.42 49.53
CA SER A 371 -7.09 -27.08 49.62
C SER A 371 -6.37 -26.23 48.55
N GLY A 372 -5.74 -25.15 49.02
CA GLY A 372 -4.33 -24.88 48.69
C GLY A 372 -3.96 -23.58 47.97
N ALA A 373 -3.67 -22.53 48.76
CA ALA A 373 -2.53 -21.61 48.65
C ALA A 373 -2.24 -20.81 47.34
N GLY A 374 -2.41 -19.49 47.41
CA GLY A 374 -1.32 -18.50 47.27
C GLY A 374 -0.89 -18.03 45.87
N ILE A 375 -0.90 -16.70 45.63
CA ILE A 375 0.30 -15.84 45.68
C ILE A 375 0.05 -14.43 45.07
N SER A 376 0.44 -13.44 45.89
CA SER A 376 0.77 -12.01 45.77
C SER A 376 0.57 -11.19 44.48
N SER A 377 0.01 -10.00 44.73
CA SER A 377 0.09 -8.77 43.95
C SER A 377 1.47 -8.12 43.99
N ALA A 378 1.89 -7.48 42.89
CA ALA A 378 2.98 -6.51 42.87
C ALA A 378 2.61 -5.30 41.98
N SER A 379 2.75 -4.11 42.57
CA SER A 379 2.46 -2.79 42.04
C SER A 379 3.62 -2.23 41.20
N TRP A 380 3.33 -1.35 40.24
CA TRP A 380 4.34 -0.56 39.50
C TRP A 380 4.00 0.95 39.53
N PRO A 381 5.02 1.84 39.45
CA PRO A 381 4.95 3.19 39.98
C PRO A 381 4.43 4.25 38.99
N ARG A 382 3.96 5.36 39.59
CA ARG A 382 3.28 6.50 38.96
C ARG A 382 4.32 7.53 38.47
N TRP A 383 4.29 7.89 37.19
CA TRP A 383 5.00 9.06 36.67
C TRP A 383 4.01 10.19 36.33
N SER A 384 4.26 11.38 36.85
CA SER A 384 3.52 12.61 36.58
C SER A 384 4.26 13.48 35.57
N TRP A 385 3.58 13.94 34.52
CA TRP A 385 4.04 15.02 33.66
C TRP A 385 3.03 16.16 33.72
N THR A 386 3.47 17.33 34.19
CA THR A 386 2.75 18.61 34.14
C THR A 386 3.03 19.32 32.81
N SER A 387 1.98 19.65 32.06
CA SER A 387 2.07 20.46 30.82
C SER A 387 2.02 21.97 31.12
N PRO A 388 2.76 22.83 30.40
CA PRO A 388 2.56 24.28 30.44
C PRO A 388 1.42 24.72 29.50
N LYS A 389 0.61 25.67 29.96
CA LYS A 389 -0.44 26.34 29.18
C LYS A 389 0.17 27.34 28.18
N LEU A 390 -0.33 27.31 26.95
CA LEU A 390 -0.22 28.40 25.98
C LEU A 390 -1.28 29.46 26.32
N SER A 391 -0.85 30.71 26.56
CA SER A 391 -1.71 31.90 26.57
C SER A 391 -1.54 32.65 25.25
N GLU A 392 -2.66 33.21 24.79
CA GLU A 392 -2.79 34.05 23.61
C GLU A 392 -1.97 35.35 23.73
N ASN A 393 -1.45 35.78 22.58
CA ASN A 393 -0.77 37.04 22.36
C ASN A 393 -1.79 38.19 22.15
N PRO A 394 -1.34 39.44 22.24
CA PRO A 394 -0.93 40.13 21.00
C PRO A 394 0.58 40.22 20.82
#